data_AF-A0A6M8B9S9-F1
#
_entry.id   AF-A0A6M8B9S9-F1
#
_cell.length_a   1.000
_cell.length_b   1.000
_cell.length_c   1.000
_cell.angle_alpha   90.00
_cell.angle_beta   90.00
_cell.angle_gamma   90.00
#
_symmetry.space_group_name_H-M   'P 1'
#
loop_
_entity.id
_entity.type
_entity.pdbx_description
1 polymer ?
#
loop_
_entity_poly.entity_id
_entity_poly.type
_entity_poly.pdbx_seq_one_letter_code
_entity_poly.pdbx_strand_id
1 'polypeptide(L)'
;MPPQVGLSLVSLLLGLLVGTVAIPTGIASRIAQTPAPEVSPETTPDATPELPSESSPDLPPELPPDDPQAQASVSGAVVSLQRSALPTNAILSVQLLDLTRASASTVVLAEQTIRTNGRQMPLNFEILYDPALIQDNHRYAVRARVLIDGALALTSPQTYPVITGGNPSRVEVRVEPVR
;
A
#
# COMPACT_ATOMS: atom_id res chain seq x y z
N MET A 1 -38.19 7.20 44.07
CA MET A 1 -38.15 5.82 43.54
C MET A 1 -37.29 5.81 42.28
N PRO A 2 -36.07 5.26 42.29
CA PRO A 2 -35.38 4.90 41.06
C PRO A 2 -35.82 3.49 40.60
N PRO A 3 -36.12 3.26 39.31
CA PRO A 3 -36.25 1.92 38.77
C PRO A 3 -34.85 1.28 38.66
N GLN A 4 -34.71 0.14 39.33
CA GLN A 4 -33.56 -0.75 39.29
C GLN A 4 -33.39 -1.35 37.89
N VAL A 5 -32.22 -1.22 37.29
CA VAL A 5 -31.81 -2.03 36.14
C VAL A 5 -30.83 -3.08 36.66
N GLY A 6 -31.34 -4.27 36.97
CA GLY A 6 -30.54 -5.48 36.95
C GLY A 6 -30.69 -6.13 35.58
N LEU A 7 -29.62 -6.68 35.01
CA LEU A 7 -29.65 -7.99 34.34
C LEU A 7 -28.23 -8.47 33.97
N SER A 8 -27.90 -9.63 34.53
CA SER A 8 -27.03 -10.71 34.04
C SER A 8 -25.53 -10.51 33.82
N LEU A 9 -24.76 -10.92 34.84
CA LEU A 9 -23.57 -11.77 34.65
C LEU A 9 -24.01 -13.12 34.04
N VAL A 10 -23.32 -13.59 33.01
CA VAL A 10 -23.23 -15.02 32.67
C VAL A 10 -21.78 -15.36 32.32
N SER A 11 -21.36 -16.49 32.88
CA SER A 11 -20.01 -16.98 33.11
C SER A 11 -19.21 -17.47 31.88
N LEU A 12 -17.89 -17.25 31.95
CA LEU A 12 -16.79 -18.21 31.82
C LEU A 12 -17.05 -19.55 31.08
N LEU A 13 -16.31 -19.83 29.99
CA LEU A 13 -15.65 -21.14 29.82
C LEU A 13 -14.41 -21.10 28.90
N LEU A 14 -13.44 -21.89 29.35
CA LEU A 14 -12.08 -22.21 28.90
C LEU A 14 -12.04 -23.07 27.62
N GLY A 15 -10.98 -22.93 26.82
CA GLY A 15 -10.69 -23.84 25.69
C GLY A 15 -9.29 -23.66 25.10
N LEU A 16 -8.28 -24.18 25.79
CA LEU A 16 -6.91 -24.35 25.30
C LEU A 16 -6.86 -25.52 24.30
N LEU A 17 -6.23 -25.36 23.13
CA LEU A 17 -5.74 -26.53 22.37
C LEU A 17 -4.37 -26.24 21.74
N VAL A 18 -3.39 -26.97 22.24
CA VAL A 18 -2.02 -27.11 21.73
C VAL A 18 -2.06 -28.09 20.54
N GLY A 19 -1.44 -27.73 19.42
CA GLY A 19 -1.30 -28.61 18.24
C GLY A 19 0.15 -28.62 17.74
N THR A 20 0.75 -29.81 17.77
CA THR A 20 2.17 -30.14 17.54
C THR A 20 2.59 -30.18 16.06
N VAL A 21 3.89 -29.89 15.86
CA VAL A 21 4.76 -29.94 14.67
C VAL A 21 4.78 -31.28 13.91
N ALA A 22 4.93 -31.23 12.57
CA ALA A 22 5.67 -32.21 11.78
C ALA A 22 6.11 -31.63 10.41
N ILE A 23 7.42 -31.48 10.19
CA ILE A 23 8.05 -31.17 8.89
C ILE A 23 8.97 -32.35 8.54
N PRO A 24 8.83 -33.03 7.40
CA PRO A 24 9.83 -33.99 6.94
C PRO A 24 10.92 -33.31 6.09
N THR A 25 12.15 -33.40 6.60
CA THR A 25 13.42 -33.12 5.92
C THR A 25 13.76 -34.28 4.96
N GLY A 26 14.05 -33.97 3.70
CA GLY A 26 14.60 -34.92 2.73
C GLY A 26 15.97 -34.45 2.22
N ILE A 27 17.01 -35.23 2.49
CA ILE A 27 18.38 -35.05 1.98
C ILE A 27 18.94 -36.36 1.41
N ALA A 28 19.69 -36.20 0.31
CA ALA A 28 20.77 -37.02 -0.23
C ALA A 28 20.45 -38.37 -0.92
N SER A 29 20.88 -38.50 -2.19
CA SER A 29 21.82 -39.54 -2.66
C SER A 29 21.94 -39.57 -4.21
N ARG A 30 23.15 -39.42 -4.76
CA ARG A 30 23.95 -40.52 -5.35
C ARG A 30 25.17 -40.00 -6.14
N ILE A 31 26.33 -40.59 -5.83
CA ILE A 31 27.68 -40.34 -6.33
C ILE A 31 28.03 -41.20 -7.57
N ALA A 32 28.81 -40.61 -8.49
CA ALA A 32 29.83 -41.14 -9.42
C ALA A 32 29.59 -42.40 -10.31
N GLN A 33 29.80 -42.26 -11.63
CA GLN A 33 30.56 -43.23 -12.45
C GLN A 33 30.97 -42.64 -13.83
N THR A 34 32.27 -42.57 -14.09
CA THR A 34 32.95 -42.49 -15.42
C THR A 34 33.73 -43.81 -15.58
N PRO A 35 33.89 -44.41 -16.78
CA PRO A 35 35.07 -44.15 -17.62
C PRO A 35 34.84 -44.20 -19.16
N ALA A 36 35.73 -43.54 -19.90
CA ALA A 36 35.84 -43.53 -21.36
C ALA A 36 36.49 -44.82 -21.94
N PRO A 37 36.47 -44.99 -23.27
CA PRO A 37 37.70 -45.36 -23.97
C PRO A 37 38.03 -44.45 -25.17
N GLU A 38 39.31 -44.09 -25.22
CA GLU A 38 40.03 -43.31 -26.21
C GLU A 38 40.40 -44.18 -27.43
N VAL A 39 40.10 -43.72 -28.65
CA VAL A 39 40.77 -44.16 -29.90
C VAL A 39 40.84 -42.98 -30.88
N SER A 40 42.01 -42.33 -30.96
CA SER A 40 42.45 -41.54 -32.12
C SER A 40 43.32 -42.42 -33.02
N PRO A 41 43.39 -42.16 -34.33
CA PRO A 41 44.64 -41.59 -34.82
C PRO A 41 44.49 -40.57 -35.97
N GLU A 42 45.39 -39.57 -35.94
CA GLU A 42 46.10 -38.89 -37.07
C GLU A 42 45.29 -38.41 -38.30
N THR A 43 45.34 -37.16 -38.76
CA THR A 43 46.51 -36.31 -39.09
C THR A 43 46.06 -34.83 -39.23
N THR A 44 46.68 -33.93 -38.45
CA THR A 44 46.69 -32.43 -38.49
C THR A 44 47.17 -31.88 -39.88
N PRO A 45 46.96 -30.63 -40.37
CA PRO A 45 46.58 -29.35 -39.73
C PRO A 45 45.50 -28.52 -40.49
N ASP A 46 45.20 -27.32 -39.95
CA ASP A 46 44.62 -26.18 -40.68
C ASP A 46 43.08 -26.13 -40.76
N ALA A 47 42.46 -25.87 -39.60
CA ALA A 47 41.30 -25.01 -39.50
C ALA A 47 41.11 -24.63 -38.04
N THR A 48 41.42 -23.38 -37.71
CA THR A 48 40.91 -22.69 -36.52
C THR A 48 39.45 -23.07 -36.27
N PRO A 49 39.08 -23.54 -35.07
CA PRO A 49 37.68 -23.84 -34.77
C PRO A 49 36.85 -22.56 -34.83
N GLU A 50 35.79 -22.65 -35.61
CA GLU A 50 34.65 -21.75 -35.74
C GLU A 50 34.15 -21.23 -34.37
N LEU A 51 34.14 -19.91 -34.21
CA LEU A 51 33.11 -19.22 -33.45
C LEU A 51 32.41 -18.23 -34.39
N PRO A 52 31.08 -18.26 -34.47
CA PRO A 52 30.30 -17.47 -35.42
C PRO A 52 30.40 -15.97 -35.13
N SER A 53 30.64 -15.21 -36.20
CA SER A 53 30.23 -13.83 -36.48
C SER A 53 29.71 -13.01 -35.29
N GLU A 54 30.61 -12.31 -34.59
CA GLU A 54 30.28 -10.99 -34.05
C GLU A 54 29.94 -10.08 -35.24
N SER A 55 28.66 -9.85 -35.50
CA SER A 55 28.12 -8.62 -36.14
C SER A 55 26.61 -8.73 -36.31
N SER A 56 25.86 -8.30 -35.30
CA SER A 56 25.02 -7.09 -35.48
C SER A 56 24.54 -6.54 -34.13
N PRO A 57 24.74 -5.24 -33.89
CA PRO A 57 24.25 -4.51 -32.73
C PRO A 57 22.76 -4.14 -32.89
N ASP A 58 22.18 -3.53 -31.85
CA ASP A 58 20.80 -2.99 -31.76
C ASP A 58 19.76 -3.90 -31.07
N LEU A 59 20.01 -4.19 -29.80
CA LEU A 59 18.92 -4.09 -28.82
C LEU A 59 19.07 -2.72 -28.18
N PRO A 60 18.02 -1.87 -28.10
CA PRO A 60 18.03 -0.76 -27.16
C PRO A 60 18.40 -1.33 -25.78
N PRO A 61 19.10 -0.57 -24.92
CA PRO A 61 19.20 -1.01 -23.53
C PRO A 61 17.77 -1.29 -23.07
N GLU A 62 17.52 -2.52 -22.63
CA GLU A 62 16.35 -2.86 -21.83
C GLU A 62 16.13 -1.67 -20.89
N LEU A 63 14.99 -0.99 -21.02
CA LEU A 63 14.63 0.08 -20.09
C LEU A 63 14.89 -0.48 -18.68
N PRO A 64 15.61 0.24 -17.81
CA PRO A 64 15.84 -0.24 -16.46
C PRO A 64 14.47 -0.66 -15.87
N PRO A 65 14.42 -1.81 -15.15
CA PRO A 65 13.18 -2.20 -14.49
C PRO A 65 12.74 -1.04 -13.61
N ASP A 66 11.45 -0.71 -13.67
CA ASP A 66 10.82 0.39 -12.92
C ASP A 66 11.58 0.68 -11.63
N ASP A 67 12.33 1.79 -11.58
CA ASP A 67 12.92 2.25 -10.33
C ASP A 67 11.77 2.27 -9.33
N PRO A 68 11.83 1.54 -8.20
CA PRO A 68 10.81 1.65 -7.17
C PRO A 68 10.86 3.09 -6.68
N GLN A 69 10.04 3.95 -7.28
CA GLN A 69 9.86 5.34 -6.91
C GLN A 69 9.71 5.33 -5.39
N ALA A 70 10.65 5.94 -4.67
CA ALA A 70 10.69 5.85 -3.22
C ALA A 70 9.37 6.41 -2.68
N GLN A 71 8.43 5.57 -2.27
CA GLN A 71 7.11 6.02 -1.83
C GLN A 71 7.17 6.44 -0.36
N ALA A 72 6.73 7.66 -0.07
CA ALA A 72 6.45 8.13 1.28
C ALA A 72 4.94 8.04 1.56
N SER A 73 4.54 8.12 2.83
CA SER A 73 3.12 8.02 3.19
C SER A 73 2.64 9.10 4.16
N VAL A 74 1.39 9.51 3.98
CA VAL A 74 0.61 10.26 4.97
C VAL A 74 -0.48 9.34 5.50
N SER A 75 -0.51 9.11 6.81
CA SER A 75 -1.46 8.19 7.44
C SER A 75 -2.40 8.89 8.40
N GLY A 76 -3.44 8.20 8.83
CA GLY A 76 -4.37 8.79 9.76
C GLY A 76 -5.63 8.00 10.01
N ALA A 77 -6.60 8.67 10.64
CA ALA A 77 -7.93 8.16 10.84
C ALA A 77 -8.97 9.24 10.52
N VAL A 78 -10.06 8.83 9.87
CA VAL A 78 -11.22 9.68 9.65
C VAL A 78 -12.23 9.43 10.76
N VAL A 79 -12.65 10.51 11.42
CA VAL A 79 -13.59 10.50 12.55
C VAL A 79 -14.80 11.38 12.27
N SER A 80 -15.90 11.09 12.96
CA SER A 80 -17.13 11.91 12.94
C SER A 80 -17.66 12.06 14.36
N LEU A 81 -18.24 13.22 14.67
CA LEU A 81 -18.99 13.40 15.91
C LEU A 81 -20.37 12.74 15.86
N GLN A 82 -20.87 12.47 14.66
CA GLN A 82 -22.14 11.79 14.49
C GLN A 82 -21.91 10.29 14.61
N ARG A 83 -22.67 9.66 15.50
CA ARG A 83 -22.58 8.22 15.79
C ARG A 83 -23.41 7.37 14.81
N SER A 84 -23.85 7.96 13.70
CA SER A 84 -24.59 7.24 12.67
C SER A 84 -23.67 6.24 11.97
N ALA A 85 -24.14 5.02 11.79
CA ALA A 85 -23.43 4.02 11.01
C ALA A 85 -23.31 4.49 9.56
N LEU A 86 -22.13 4.28 8.96
CA LEU A 86 -21.98 4.43 7.51
C LEU A 86 -22.73 3.28 6.83
N PRO A 87 -23.49 3.53 5.76
CA PRO A 87 -24.12 2.46 5.00
C PRO A 87 -23.07 1.66 4.22
N THR A 88 -23.43 0.44 3.80
CA THR A 88 -22.49 -0.50 3.13
C THR A 88 -21.95 0.02 1.80
N ASN A 89 -22.73 0.86 1.12
CA ASN A 89 -22.39 1.50 -0.15
C ASN A 89 -21.57 2.80 0.01
N ALA A 90 -21.17 3.18 1.24
CA ALA A 90 -20.39 4.39 1.44
C ALA A 90 -18.93 4.21 0.95
N ILE A 91 -18.41 5.26 0.34
CA ILE A 91 -17.05 5.34 -0.19
C ILE A 91 -16.35 6.52 0.46
N LEU A 92 -15.26 6.26 1.16
CA LEU A 92 -14.37 7.29 1.69
C LEU A 92 -13.28 7.60 0.65
N SER A 93 -13.16 8.85 0.23
CA SER A 93 -12.05 9.37 -0.56
C SER A 93 -11.22 10.32 0.31
N VAL A 94 -9.93 10.04 0.42
CA VAL A 94 -8.96 10.85 1.18
C VAL A 94 -7.87 11.32 0.21
N GLN A 95 -7.67 12.64 0.13
CA GLN A 95 -6.78 13.26 -0.84
C GLN A 95 -5.67 14.02 -0.13
N LEU A 96 -4.44 13.90 -0.64
CA LEU A 96 -3.31 14.77 -0.34
C LEU A 96 -3.29 15.91 -1.36
N LEU A 97 -3.34 17.14 -0.86
CA LEU A 97 -3.53 18.35 -1.64
C LEU A 97 -2.34 19.29 -1.50
N ASP A 98 -1.94 19.93 -2.60
CA ASP A 98 -1.08 21.12 -2.57
C ASP A 98 -1.93 22.39 -2.55
N LEU A 99 -1.82 23.15 -1.45
CA LEU A 99 -2.54 24.39 -1.15
C LEU A 99 -1.69 25.65 -1.37
N THR A 100 -0.57 25.53 -2.08
CA THR A 100 0.33 26.66 -2.37
C THR A 100 -0.26 27.57 -3.44
N ARG A 101 -0.97 27.00 -4.41
CA ARG A 101 -1.70 27.76 -5.43
C ARG A 101 -2.98 28.37 -4.86
N ALA A 102 -3.29 29.60 -5.30
CA ALA A 102 -4.47 30.32 -4.84
C ALA A 102 -5.78 29.61 -5.21
N SER A 103 -6.82 29.89 -4.41
CA SER A 103 -8.13 29.24 -4.21
C SER A 103 -8.95 28.73 -5.41
N ALA A 104 -8.50 28.87 -6.65
CA ALA A 104 -9.20 28.39 -7.85
C ALA A 104 -8.73 27.02 -8.33
N SER A 105 -7.56 26.53 -7.89
CA SER A 105 -7.04 25.23 -8.35
C SER A 105 -6.18 24.58 -7.27
N THR A 106 -6.81 23.76 -6.45
CA THR A 106 -6.09 22.84 -5.57
C THR A 106 -5.58 21.65 -6.39
N VAL A 107 -4.31 21.29 -6.20
CA VAL A 107 -3.71 20.13 -6.87
C VAL A 107 -3.89 18.91 -6.00
N VAL A 108 -4.45 17.83 -6.54
CA VAL A 108 -4.44 16.52 -5.88
C VAL A 108 -3.13 15.84 -6.24
N LEU A 109 -2.28 15.58 -5.25
CA LEU A 109 -1.02 14.87 -5.44
C LEU A 109 -1.21 13.35 -5.40
N ALA A 110 -2.08 12.90 -4.51
CA ALA A 110 -2.41 11.50 -4.32
C ALA A 110 -3.80 11.37 -3.70
N GLU A 111 -4.45 10.24 -3.98
CA GLU A 111 -5.76 9.91 -3.43
C GLU A 111 -5.81 8.45 -3.00
N GLN A 112 -6.45 8.19 -1.86
CA GLN A 112 -6.88 6.86 -1.47
C GLN A 112 -8.40 6.79 -1.42
N THR A 113 -8.97 5.78 -2.09
CA THR A 113 -10.39 5.45 -2.00
C THR A 113 -10.60 4.15 -1.23
N ILE A 114 -11.50 4.18 -0.24
CA ILE A 114 -11.82 3.05 0.64
C ILE A 114 -13.32 2.79 0.59
N ARG A 115 -13.72 1.58 0.21
CA ARG A 115 -15.10 1.11 0.43
C ARG A 115 -15.29 0.83 1.91
N THR A 116 -16.23 1.51 2.54
CA THR A 116 -16.41 1.39 3.99
C THR A 116 -17.09 0.07 4.35
N ASN A 117 -17.92 -0.50 3.46
CA ASN A 117 -18.63 -1.77 3.67
C ASN A 117 -19.36 -1.82 5.03
N GLY A 118 -19.90 -0.69 5.48
CA GLY A 118 -20.65 -0.60 6.74
C GLY A 118 -19.77 -0.48 7.99
N ARG A 119 -18.44 -0.38 7.82
CA ARG A 119 -17.50 -0.12 8.92
C ARG A 119 -17.83 1.22 9.58
N GLN A 120 -17.77 1.22 10.90
CA GLN A 120 -17.95 2.43 11.69
C GLN A 120 -16.64 3.21 11.78
N MET A 121 -16.74 4.52 12.00
CA MET A 121 -15.58 5.35 12.30
C MET A 121 -15.04 5.02 13.71
N PRO A 122 -13.72 5.13 13.93
CA PRO A 122 -12.69 5.67 13.04
C PRO A 122 -12.34 4.78 11.85
N LEU A 123 -12.10 5.39 10.68
CA LEU A 123 -11.61 4.71 9.47
C LEU A 123 -10.16 5.11 9.18
N ASN A 124 -9.23 4.16 9.34
CA ASN A 124 -7.82 4.40 9.04
C ASN A 124 -7.58 4.56 7.54
N PHE A 125 -6.64 5.44 7.20
CA PHE A 125 -6.18 5.67 5.83
C PHE A 125 -4.65 5.77 5.78
N GLU A 126 -4.10 5.53 4.60
CA GLU A 126 -2.70 5.70 4.25
C GLU A 126 -2.58 6.09 2.78
N ILE A 127 -2.15 7.32 2.52
CA ILE A 127 -1.95 7.85 1.17
C ILE A 127 -0.46 7.75 0.85
N LEU A 128 -0.12 6.91 -0.13
CA LEU A 128 1.23 6.85 -0.70
C LEU A 128 1.41 7.98 -1.70
N TYR A 129 2.58 8.63 -1.67
CA TYR A 129 2.93 9.71 -2.59
C TYR A 129 4.42 9.67 -2.95
N ASP A 130 4.77 10.29 -4.06
CA ASP A 130 6.17 10.51 -4.47
C ASP A 130 6.74 11.73 -3.71
N PRO A 131 7.74 11.55 -2.82
CA PRO A 131 8.36 12.64 -2.07
C PRO A 131 9.08 13.65 -2.98
N ALA A 132 9.43 13.31 -4.23
CA ALA A 132 9.97 14.27 -5.18
C ALA A 132 8.98 15.37 -5.59
N LEU A 133 7.68 15.15 -5.35
CA LEU A 133 6.62 16.14 -5.57
C LEU A 133 6.48 17.14 -4.40
N ILE A 134 7.19 16.91 -3.29
CA ILE A 134 7.15 17.76 -2.11
C ILE A 134 8.24 18.83 -2.18
N GLN A 135 7.84 20.09 -1.99
CA GLN A 135 8.72 21.25 -1.90
C GLN A 135 8.57 21.88 -0.52
N ASP A 136 9.68 22.16 0.16
CA ASP A 136 9.68 22.67 1.55
C ASP A 136 8.91 23.99 1.74
N ASN A 137 8.86 24.83 0.71
CA ASN A 137 8.17 26.12 0.71
C ASN A 137 6.68 26.02 0.33
N HIS A 138 6.17 24.82 0.04
CA HIS A 138 4.76 24.57 -0.28
C HIS A 138 3.96 24.19 0.96
N ARG A 139 2.64 24.30 0.87
CA ARG A 139 1.70 23.88 1.93
C ARG A 139 0.88 22.70 1.46
N TYR A 140 0.95 21.61 2.22
CA TYR A 140 0.20 20.40 1.93
C TYR A 140 -0.89 20.15 2.97
N ALA A 141 -2.01 19.57 2.55
CA ALA A 141 -3.09 19.21 3.45
C ALA A 141 -3.82 17.94 3.03
N VAL A 142 -4.44 17.28 4.00
CA VAL A 142 -5.35 16.17 3.78
C VAL A 142 -6.79 16.67 3.74
N ARG A 143 -7.58 16.14 2.82
CA ARG A 143 -9.04 16.32 2.76
C ARG A 143 -9.73 14.96 2.71
N ALA A 144 -10.77 14.80 3.50
CA ALA A 144 -11.61 13.61 3.49
C ALA A 144 -13.03 13.92 3.01
N ARG A 145 -13.58 13.02 2.19
CA ARG A 145 -14.95 13.07 1.67
C ARG A 145 -15.56 11.69 1.74
N VAL A 146 -16.83 11.61 2.13
CA VAL A 146 -17.61 10.37 2.09
C VAL A 146 -18.75 10.55 1.11
N LEU A 147 -18.83 9.65 0.15
CA LEU A 147 -19.89 9.55 -0.82
C LEU A 147 -20.83 8.41 -0.45
N ILE A 148 -22.14 8.61 -0.58
CA ILE A 148 -23.18 7.60 -0.41
C ILE A 148 -24.03 7.65 -1.68
N ASP A 149 -24.19 6.52 -2.37
CA ASP A 149 -24.87 6.45 -3.67
C ASP A 149 -24.32 7.46 -4.71
N GLY A 150 -23.01 7.75 -4.63
CA GLY A 150 -22.34 8.72 -5.50
C GLY A 150 -22.56 10.19 -5.13
N ALA A 151 -23.40 10.50 -4.13
CA ALA A 151 -23.60 11.85 -3.62
C ALA A 151 -22.68 12.16 -2.43
N LEU A 152 -22.12 13.36 -2.39
CA LEU A 152 -21.30 13.82 -1.25
C LEU A 152 -22.18 13.91 -0.01
N ALA A 153 -21.90 13.08 0.99
CA ALA A 153 -22.64 13.02 2.24
C ALA A 153 -21.88 13.67 3.41
N LEU A 154 -20.57 13.41 3.52
CA LEU A 154 -19.71 13.99 4.55
C LEU A 154 -18.46 14.62 3.91
N THR A 155 -17.96 15.71 4.48
CA THR A 155 -16.70 16.36 4.08
C THR A 155 -15.94 16.87 5.30
N SER A 156 -14.62 16.96 5.20
CA SER A 156 -13.81 17.69 6.16
C SER A 156 -14.00 19.21 5.97
N PRO A 157 -14.47 19.96 6.99
CA PRO A 157 -14.75 21.40 6.86
C PRO A 157 -13.51 22.28 7.10
N GLN A 158 -12.53 21.74 7.81
CA GLN A 158 -11.27 22.41 8.16
C GLN A 158 -10.11 21.86 7.32
N THR A 159 -9.01 22.60 7.30
CA THR A 159 -7.76 22.17 6.66
C THR A 159 -6.93 21.34 7.63
N TYR A 160 -6.37 20.22 7.17
CA TYR A 160 -5.50 19.34 7.94
C TYR A 160 -4.08 19.37 7.36
N PRO A 161 -3.22 20.31 7.79
CA PRO A 161 -1.90 20.48 7.21
C PRO A 161 -0.97 19.31 7.54
N VAL A 162 -0.11 18.92 6.60
CA VAL A 162 0.81 17.78 6.72
C VAL A 162 2.16 18.07 6.04
N ILE A 163 3.16 17.24 6.35
CA ILE A 163 4.47 17.15 5.67
C ILE A 163 5.41 18.36 5.93
N THR A 164 5.04 19.57 5.49
CA THR A 164 5.92 20.75 5.54
C THR A 164 5.59 21.69 6.68
N GLY A 165 6.49 22.64 6.99
CA GLY A 165 6.27 23.66 8.03
C GLY A 165 6.16 23.10 9.45
N GLY A 166 6.79 21.96 9.72
CA GLY A 166 6.72 21.25 11.00
C GLY A 166 5.43 20.46 11.24
N ASN A 167 4.57 20.33 10.22
CA ASN A 167 3.33 19.55 10.32
C ASN A 167 3.61 18.03 10.27
N PRO A 168 2.79 17.21 10.94
CA PRO A 168 3.00 15.77 10.99
C PRO A 168 2.66 15.08 9.66
N SER A 169 3.13 13.86 9.46
CA SER A 169 2.68 12.93 8.40
C SER A 169 1.59 11.96 8.87
N ARG A 170 1.15 12.10 10.13
CA ARG A 170 0.00 11.36 10.70
C ARG A 170 -1.03 12.32 11.27
N VAL A 171 -2.29 12.20 10.86
CA VAL A 171 -3.35 13.15 11.23
C VAL A 171 -4.70 12.48 11.48
N GLU A 172 -5.46 13.00 12.43
CA GLU A 172 -6.87 12.67 12.60
C GLU A 172 -7.72 13.68 11.84
N VAL A 173 -8.55 13.22 10.91
CA VAL A 173 -9.37 14.06 10.03
C VAL A 173 -10.84 13.94 10.44
N ARG A 174 -11.44 15.03 10.87
CA ARG A 174 -12.86 15.06 11.21
C ARG A 174 -13.70 15.42 9.99
N VAL A 175 -14.77 14.66 9.78
CA VAL A 175 -15.78 14.95 8.75
C VAL A 175 -17.12 15.32 9.40
N GLU A 176 -17.90 16.10 8.66
CA GLU A 176 -19.27 16.48 9.02
C GLU A 176 -20.18 16.42 7.79
N PRO A 177 -21.51 16.36 7.98
CA PRO A 177 -22.45 16.41 6.87
C PRO A 177 -22.34 17.69 6.07
N VAL A 178 -22.54 17.56 4.77
CA VAL A 178 -22.84 18.71 3.93
C VAL A 178 -24.19 19.32 4.35
N ARG A 179 -24.28 20.64 4.36
CA ARG A 179 -25.51 21.39 4.65
C ARG A 179 -26.10 21.98 3.38
#